data_AF-E3FLB1-F1
#
_entry.id   AF-E3FLB1-F1
#
_cell.length_a   1.000
_cell.length_b   1.000
_cell.length_c   1.000
_cell.angle_alpha   90.00
_cell.angle_beta   90.00
_cell.angle_gamma   90.00
#
_symmetry.space_group_name_H-M   'P 1'
#
loop_
_entity.id
_entity.type
_entity.pdbx_description
1 polymer ?
#
loop_
_entity_poly.entity_id
_entity_poly.type
_entity_poly.pdbx_seq_one_letter_code
_entity_poly.pdbx_strand_id
1 'polypeptide(L)'
;MKTERSREVPVHPVLARVLEEWRQKGWERKQGRAPTADDLVVPSRRGEHRRDPVVHGQLREDLELLGLRGRRVHDTRRTFISLALADGADRDKLAWVTHGPKGDIVSLDTTLPWESLCAEVAKLKVELRPPSTPTGGALPSDDAR
;
A
#
# COMPACT_ATOMS: atom_id res chain seq x y z
N MET A 1 18.30 18.56 -4.17
CA MET A 1 17.30 19.49 -3.60
C MET A 1 15.94 18.84 -3.75
N LYS A 2 15.29 18.43 -2.65
CA LYS A 2 13.94 17.86 -2.68
C LYS A 2 12.98 19.06 -2.65
N THR A 3 12.32 19.34 -3.77
CA THR A 3 11.31 20.39 -3.81
C THR A 3 10.12 19.94 -2.95
N GLU A 4 9.67 20.76 -2.00
CA GLU A 4 8.51 20.51 -1.13
C GLU A 4 7.18 20.59 -1.87
N ARG A 5 7.13 20.13 -3.13
CA ARG A 5 5.89 20.10 -3.90
C ARG A 5 5.02 18.97 -3.35
N SER A 6 3.98 19.36 -2.62
CA SER A 6 2.87 18.48 -2.28
C SER A 6 2.22 17.99 -3.58
N ARG A 7 1.75 16.74 -3.56
CA ARG A 7 0.95 16.18 -4.66
C ARG A 7 -0.19 15.39 -4.07
N GLU A 8 -1.33 15.47 -4.73
CA GLU A 8 -2.47 14.63 -4.44
C GLU A 8 -2.28 13.28 -5.15
N VAL A 9 -2.56 12.19 -4.43
CA VAL A 9 -2.42 10.82 -4.94
C VAL A 9 -3.74 10.11 -4.70
N PRO A 10 -4.45 9.65 -5.74
CA PRO A 10 -5.71 8.94 -5.55
C PRO A 10 -5.52 7.67 -4.74
N VAL A 11 -6.47 7.39 -3.85
CA VAL A 11 -6.49 6.17 -3.06
C VAL A 11 -7.38 5.15 -3.76
N HIS A 12 -6.81 3.99 -4.11
CA HIS A 12 -7.57 2.88 -4.67
C HIS A 12 -8.70 2.44 -3.72
N PRO A 13 -9.92 2.10 -4.18
CA PRO A 13 -11.03 1.71 -3.31
C PRO A 13 -10.70 0.57 -2.34
N VAL A 14 -9.91 -0.42 -2.78
CA VAL A 14 -9.44 -1.49 -1.88
C VAL A 14 -8.48 -0.97 -0.82
N LEU A 15 -7.55 -0.08 -1.16
CA LEU A 15 -6.67 0.53 -0.17
C LEU A 15 -7.46 1.36 0.83
N ALA A 16 -8.48 2.10 0.38
CA ALA A 16 -9.36 2.86 1.27
C ALA A 16 -10.04 1.95 2.30
N ARG A 17 -10.54 0.77 1.89
CA ARG A 17 -11.11 -0.23 2.81
C ARG A 17 -10.09 -0.75 3.82
N VAL A 18 -8.87 -1.06 3.38
CA VAL A 18 -7.78 -1.51 4.28
C VAL A 18 -7.41 -0.42 5.28
N LEU A 19 -7.31 0.83 4.83
CA LEU A 19 -6.99 1.96 5.70
C LEU A 19 -8.10 2.27 6.68
N GLU A 20 -9.36 2.10 6.29
CA GLU A 20 -10.51 2.28 7.19
C GLU A 20 -10.52 1.19 8.28
N GLU A 21 -10.35 -0.09 7.92
CA GLU A 21 -10.24 -1.17 8.92
C GLU A 21 -9.03 -0.96 9.84
N TRP A 22 -7.89 -0.55 9.27
CA TRP A 22 -6.71 -0.17 10.02
C TRP A 22 -7.02 0.94 11.02
N ARG A 23 -7.63 2.05 10.60
CA ARG A 23 -7.98 3.17 11.47
C ARG A 23 -8.96 2.79 12.56
N GLN A 24 -10.01 2.03 12.22
CA GLN A 24 -11.07 1.65 13.15
C GLN A 24 -10.62 0.66 14.24
N LYS A 25 -9.73 -0.28 13.88
CA LYS A 25 -9.40 -1.39 14.77
C LYS A 25 -7.90 -1.66 14.89
N GLY A 26 -7.18 -1.62 13.77
CA GLY A 26 -5.77 -1.97 13.73
C GLY A 26 -4.87 -0.99 14.50
N TRP A 27 -5.15 0.30 14.38
CA TRP A 27 -4.35 1.38 14.94
C TRP A 27 -4.37 1.32 16.47
N GLU A 28 -5.56 1.26 17.07
CA GLU A 28 -5.71 1.15 18.52
C GLU A 28 -5.12 -0.14 19.07
N ARG A 29 -5.36 -1.29 18.42
CA ARG A 29 -4.72 -2.55 18.82
C ARG A 29 -3.20 -2.47 18.84
N LYS A 30 -2.59 -1.68 17.94
CA LYS A 30 -1.14 -1.53 17.87
C LYS A 30 -0.59 -0.50 18.86
N GLN A 31 -1.31 0.60 19.07
CA GLN A 31 -0.84 1.78 19.80
C GLN A 31 -1.37 1.85 21.24
N GLY A 32 -2.39 1.05 21.60
CA GLY A 32 -2.98 1.00 22.93
C GLY A 32 -3.92 2.18 23.26
N ARG A 33 -4.27 3.01 22.28
CA ARG A 33 -5.23 4.12 22.40
C ARG A 33 -5.91 4.40 21.06
N ALA A 34 -6.99 5.18 21.05
CA ALA A 34 -7.62 5.64 19.80
C ALA A 34 -6.70 6.61 19.00
N PRO A 35 -6.79 6.62 17.66
CA PRO A 35 -6.05 7.57 16.82
C PRO A 35 -6.61 9.00 16.91
N THR A 36 -5.75 9.99 16.81
CA THR A 36 -6.07 11.43 16.70
C THR A 36 -5.67 11.97 15.32
N ALA A 37 -6.01 13.23 15.04
CA ALA A 37 -5.65 13.89 13.78
C ALA A 37 -4.13 14.13 13.62
N ASP A 38 -3.39 14.22 14.74
CA ASP A 38 -1.95 14.48 14.74
C ASP A 38 -1.12 13.19 14.61
N ASP A 39 -1.77 12.03 14.62
CA ASP A 39 -1.09 10.75 14.54
C ASP A 39 -0.62 10.42 13.12
N LEU A 40 0.55 9.76 13.04
CA LEU A 40 0.99 9.14 11.81
C LEU A 40 0.00 8.05 11.37
N VAL A 41 -0.26 7.97 10.06
CA VAL A 41 -1.17 6.96 9.48
C VAL A 41 -0.68 5.53 9.77
N VAL A 42 0.62 5.27 9.64
CA VAL A 42 1.25 3.96 9.91
C VAL A 42 2.48 4.13 10.80
N PRO A 43 2.30 4.27 12.12
CA PRO A 43 3.40 4.50 13.05
C PRO A 43 4.19 3.22 13.35
N SER A 44 5.37 3.39 13.95
CA SER A 44 6.06 2.34 14.69
C SER A 44 5.29 1.99 15.97
N ARG A 45 5.66 0.91 16.67
CA ARG A 45 5.05 0.57 17.97
C ARG A 45 5.20 1.67 19.03
N ARG A 46 6.17 2.58 18.85
CA ARG A 46 6.41 3.72 19.75
C ARG A 46 5.66 4.99 19.31
N GLY A 47 4.84 4.94 18.25
CA GLY A 47 4.18 6.12 17.69
C GLY A 47 5.05 6.95 16.73
N GLU A 48 6.28 6.52 16.46
CA GLU A 48 7.25 7.28 15.66
C GLU A 48 7.22 6.88 14.19
N HIS A 49 7.93 7.65 13.34
CA HIS A 49 8.17 7.25 11.96
C HIS A 49 8.87 5.89 11.86
N ARG A 50 8.40 5.05 10.94
CA ARG A 50 9.04 3.76 10.67
C ARG A 50 10.33 3.99 9.89
N ARG A 51 11.39 3.27 10.28
CA ARG A 51 12.70 3.31 9.61
C ARG A 51 12.73 2.35 8.43
N ASP A 52 13.36 2.74 7.34
CA ASP A 52 13.44 1.94 6.11
C ASP A 52 13.91 0.49 6.31
N PRO A 53 14.97 0.21 7.11
CA PRO A 53 15.40 -1.17 7.33
C PRO A 53 14.34 -2.03 8.02
N VAL A 54 13.54 -1.42 8.92
CA VAL A 54 12.44 -2.11 9.62
C VAL A 54 11.29 -2.40 8.66
N VAL A 55 10.94 -1.43 7.80
CA VAL A 55 9.90 -1.63 6.79
C VAL A 55 10.28 -2.75 5.82
N HIS A 56 11.54 -2.75 5.36
CA HIS A 56 12.05 -3.78 4.47
C HIS A 56 12.13 -5.15 5.14
N GLY A 57 12.56 -5.23 6.40
CA GLY A 57 12.56 -6.48 7.18
C GLY A 57 11.17 -7.09 7.29
N GLN A 58 10.17 -6.29 7.66
CA GLN A 58 8.78 -6.76 7.78
C GLN A 58 8.19 -7.20 6.43
N LEU A 59 8.48 -6.50 5.34
CA LEU A 59 8.10 -6.97 4.00
C LEU A 59 8.69 -8.34 3.69
N ARG A 60 9.93 -8.62 4.10
CA ARG A 60 10.56 -9.93 3.87
C ARG A 60 9.90 -11.02 4.69
N GLU A 61 9.58 -10.75 5.96
CA GLU A 61 8.82 -11.67 6.82
C GLU A 61 7.45 -12.01 6.21
N ASP A 62 6.72 -11.01 5.72
CA ASP A 62 5.42 -11.21 5.05
C ASP A 62 5.54 -12.04 3.78
N LEU A 63 6.57 -11.79 2.96
CA LEU A 63 6.82 -12.56 1.73
C LEU A 63 7.16 -14.02 2.04
N GLU A 64 7.97 -14.26 3.07
CA GLU A 64 8.32 -15.61 3.53
C GLU A 64 7.08 -16.38 4.00
N LEU A 65 6.23 -15.74 4.82
CA LEU A 65 4.97 -16.31 5.30
C LEU A 65 4.03 -16.68 4.13
N LEU A 66 4.04 -15.90 3.06
CA LEU A 66 3.24 -16.14 1.86
C LEU A 66 3.90 -17.12 0.87
N GLY A 67 5.10 -17.63 1.16
CA GLY A 67 5.86 -18.51 0.25
C GLY A 67 6.37 -17.80 -1.01
N LEU A 68 6.50 -16.47 -0.97
CA LEU A 68 6.92 -15.64 -2.08
C LEU A 68 8.42 -15.34 -2.00
N ARG A 69 9.08 -15.29 -3.17
CA ARG A 69 10.49 -14.88 -3.26
C ARG A 69 10.67 -13.45 -2.72
N GLY A 70 11.74 -13.20 -1.98
CA GLY A 70 12.07 -11.87 -1.45
C GLY A 70 12.09 -10.74 -2.49
N ARG A 71 11.66 -9.54 -2.07
CA ARG A 71 11.56 -8.31 -2.89
C ARG A 71 12.00 -7.08 -2.11
N ARG A 72 12.35 -6.02 -2.84
CA ARG A 72 12.65 -4.70 -2.29
C ARG A 72 11.35 -3.93 -2.11
N VAL A 73 11.31 -2.99 -1.16
CA VAL A 73 10.14 -2.10 -0.98
C VAL A 73 9.80 -1.37 -2.29
N HIS A 74 10.81 -0.92 -3.05
CA HIS A 74 10.59 -0.26 -4.34
C HIS A 74 9.87 -1.14 -5.38
N ASP A 75 9.97 -2.46 -5.28
CA ASP A 75 9.29 -3.38 -6.20
C ASP A 75 7.76 -3.31 -6.05
N THR A 76 7.23 -2.83 -4.92
CA THR A 76 5.79 -2.58 -4.74
C THR A 76 5.26 -1.53 -5.71
N ARG A 77 5.97 -0.41 -5.89
CA ARG A 77 5.63 0.61 -6.88
C ARG A 77 5.71 0.05 -8.30
N ARG A 78 6.77 -0.70 -8.60
CA ARG A 78 6.94 -1.35 -9.91
C ARG A 78 5.77 -2.29 -10.20
N THR A 79 5.38 -3.11 -9.22
CA THR A 79 4.26 -4.05 -9.32
C THR A 79 2.95 -3.31 -9.56
N PHE A 80 2.67 -2.26 -8.79
CA PHE A 80 1.50 -1.40 -8.99
C PHE A 80 1.42 -0.87 -10.43
N ILE A 81 2.52 -0.29 -10.93
CA ILE A 81 2.56 0.26 -12.29
C ILE A 81 2.33 -0.83 -13.33
N SER A 82 3.06 -1.95 -13.24
CA SER A 82 2.96 -3.03 -14.23
C SER A 82 1.56 -3.64 -14.29
N LEU A 83 0.91 -3.86 -13.14
CA LEU A 83 -0.44 -4.42 -13.10
C LEU A 83 -1.49 -3.42 -13.58
N ALA A 84 -1.43 -2.16 -13.14
CA ALA A 84 -2.38 -1.13 -13.59
C ALA A 84 -2.31 -0.93 -15.11
N LEU A 85 -1.10 -0.92 -15.70
CA LEU A 85 -0.94 -0.87 -17.16
C LEU A 85 -1.55 -2.10 -17.85
N ALA A 86 -1.35 -3.30 -17.30
CA ALA A 86 -1.96 -4.52 -17.83
C ALA A 86 -3.50 -4.48 -17.76
N ASP A 87 -4.06 -3.79 -16.76
CA ASP A 87 -5.50 -3.57 -16.60
C ASP A 87 -6.03 -2.36 -17.39
N GLY A 88 -5.21 -1.74 -18.24
CA GLY A 88 -5.63 -0.68 -19.18
C GLY A 88 -5.46 0.75 -18.65
N ALA A 89 -4.66 0.96 -17.62
CA ALA A 89 -4.30 2.31 -17.19
C ALA A 89 -3.44 3.03 -18.25
N ASP A 90 -3.69 4.33 -18.40
CA ASP A 90 -2.90 5.20 -19.26
C ASP A 90 -1.52 5.46 -18.64
N ARG A 91 -0.48 5.25 -19.44
CA ARG A 91 0.91 5.34 -18.98
C ARG A 91 1.29 6.73 -18.47
N ASP A 92 0.87 7.77 -19.15
CA ASP A 92 1.32 9.13 -18.87
C ASP A 92 0.60 9.68 -17.65
N LYS A 93 -0.71 9.40 -17.53
CA LYS A 93 -1.48 9.72 -16.33
C LYS A 93 -0.98 8.94 -15.11
N LEU A 94 -0.65 7.65 -15.25
CA LEU A 94 -0.12 6.85 -14.15
C LEU A 94 1.31 7.29 -13.75
N ALA A 95 2.10 7.76 -14.71
CA ALA A 95 3.39 8.39 -14.42
C ALA A 95 3.21 9.66 -13.58
N TRP A 96 2.18 10.47 -13.86
CA TRP A 96 1.81 11.64 -13.07
C TRP A 96 1.54 11.28 -11.60
N VAL A 97 0.77 10.22 -11.35
CA VAL A 97 0.46 9.74 -9.99
C VAL A 97 1.73 9.28 -9.25
N THR A 98 2.58 8.52 -9.93
CA THR A 98 3.69 7.78 -9.28
C THR A 98 5.00 8.57 -9.18
N HIS A 99 5.23 9.49 -10.10
CA HIS A 99 6.48 10.27 -10.23
C HIS A 99 6.24 11.79 -10.23
N GLY A 100 5.00 12.25 -10.36
CA GLY A 100 4.66 13.65 -10.63
C GLY A 100 4.69 13.99 -12.12
N PRO A 101 4.26 15.20 -12.49
CA PRO A 101 4.38 15.71 -13.86
C PRO A 101 5.82 15.62 -14.35
N LYS A 102 5.99 15.18 -15.60
CA LYS A 102 7.26 15.20 -16.33
C LYS A 102 7.08 16.06 -17.58
N GLY A 103 7.98 17.01 -17.84
CA GLY A 103 7.94 17.83 -19.05
C GLY A 103 8.57 19.21 -18.91
N ASP A 104 8.32 20.06 -19.90
CA ASP A 104 8.73 21.46 -20.01
C ASP A 104 7.83 22.39 -19.16
N ILE A 105 7.96 23.71 -19.33
CA ILE A 105 7.12 24.71 -18.65
C ILE A 105 5.63 24.45 -18.83
N VAL A 106 5.18 23.94 -19.98
CA VAL A 106 3.76 23.65 -20.25
C VAL A 106 3.24 22.55 -19.31
N SER A 107 4.07 21.58 -18.93
CA SER A 107 3.72 20.57 -17.92
C SER A 107 3.57 21.14 -16.50
N LEU A 108 4.13 22.33 -16.23
CA LEU A 108 3.93 23.05 -14.96
C LEU A 108 2.58 23.77 -14.93
N ASP A 109 2.07 24.18 -16.09
CA ASP A 109 0.79 24.90 -16.25
C ASP A 109 -0.39 23.96 -16.56
N THR A 110 -0.13 22.67 -16.78
CA THR A 110 -1.17 21.67 -17.06
C THR A 110 -1.49 20.88 -15.79
N THR A 111 -2.74 20.93 -15.34
CA THR A 111 -3.24 20.07 -14.25
C THR A 111 -4.22 19.06 -14.81
N LEU A 112 -3.95 17.76 -14.64
CA LEU A 112 -4.93 16.73 -14.95
C LEU A 112 -6.11 16.80 -13.96
N PRO A 113 -7.38 16.67 -14.43
CA PRO A 113 -8.52 16.60 -13.53
C PRO A 113 -8.38 15.46 -12.53
N TRP A 114 -8.77 15.70 -11.27
CA TRP A 114 -8.64 14.72 -10.19
C TRP A 114 -9.36 13.40 -10.51
N GLU A 115 -10.55 13.49 -11.10
CA GLU A 115 -11.38 12.37 -11.52
C GLU A 115 -10.66 11.50 -12.56
N SER A 116 -9.85 12.12 -13.43
CA SER A 116 -9.04 11.39 -14.40
C SER A 116 -7.97 10.55 -13.70
N LEU A 117 -7.29 11.10 -12.70
CA LEU A 117 -6.28 10.35 -11.93
C LEU A 117 -6.92 9.22 -11.11
N CYS A 118 -8.07 9.48 -10.49
CA CYS A 118 -8.86 8.48 -9.78
C CYS A 118 -9.25 7.31 -10.70
N ALA A 119 -9.73 7.61 -11.91
CA ALA A 119 -10.10 6.58 -12.88
C ALA A 119 -8.91 5.68 -13.25
N GLU A 120 -7.72 6.24 -13.45
CA GLU A 120 -6.54 5.44 -13.78
C GLU A 120 -6.07 4.56 -12.62
N VAL A 121 -6.11 5.06 -11.39
CA VAL A 121 -5.78 4.25 -10.21
C VAL A 121 -6.81 3.13 -10.02
N ALA A 122 -8.10 3.41 -10.21
CA ALA A 122 -9.20 2.46 -10.04
C ALA A 122 -9.24 1.32 -11.08
N LYS A 123 -8.49 1.42 -12.17
CA LYS A 123 -8.41 0.35 -13.18
C LYS A 123 -7.68 -0.90 -12.67
N LEU A 124 -6.80 -0.76 -11.67
CA LEU A 124 -6.11 -1.92 -11.08
C LEU A 124 -7.12 -2.92 -10.51
N LYS A 125 -7.14 -4.12 -11.06
CA LYS A 125 -8.05 -5.19 -10.62
C LYS A 125 -7.42 -5.94 -9.46
N VAL A 126 -7.71 -5.48 -8.25
CA VAL A 126 -7.28 -6.12 -7.00
C VAL A 126 -8.46 -6.22 -6.05
N GLU A 127 -8.53 -7.32 -5.32
CA GLU A 127 -9.58 -7.59 -4.32
C GLU A 127 -8.97 -8.12 -3.03
N LEU A 128 -9.65 -7.89 -1.90
CA LEU A 128 -9.29 -8.51 -0.64
C LEU A 128 -9.87 -9.92 -0.61
N ARG A 129 -9.00 -10.91 -0.43
CA ARG A 129 -9.44 -12.28 -0.17
C ARG A 129 -10.09 -12.33 1.22
N PRO A 130 -11.26 -12.98 1.39
CA PRO A 130 -11.79 -13.25 2.72
C PRO A 130 -10.78 -14.07 3.53
N PRO A 131 -10.79 -13.96 4.87
CA PRO A 131 -9.94 -14.79 5.70
C PRO A 131 -10.21 -16.26 5.37
N SER A 132 -9.16 -16.98 4.94
CA SER A 132 -9.24 -18.42 4.76
C SER A 132 -9.53 -19.05 6.12
N THR A 133 -10.63 -19.81 6.23
CA THR A 133 -10.82 -20.68 7.39
C THR A 133 -9.62 -21.63 7.42
N PRO A 134 -8.88 -21.74 8.55
CA PRO A 134 -7.82 -22.73 8.63
C PRO A 134 -8.47 -24.11 8.43
N THR A 135 -8.15 -24.76 7.32
CA THR A 135 -8.48 -26.17 7.11
C THR A 135 -7.89 -26.91 8.29
N GLY A 136 -8.75 -27.48 9.14
CA GLY A 136 -8.36 -28.19 10.35
C GLY A 136 -7.42 -29.34 10.01
N GLY A 137 -6.12 -29.07 10.05
CA GLY A 137 -5.10 -30.10 10.17
C GLY A 137 -5.23 -30.66 11.58
N ALA A 138 -5.76 -31.86 11.70
CA ALA A 138 -5.73 -32.61 12.95
C ALA A 138 -4.31 -32.59 13.51
N LEU A 139 -4.15 -32.14 14.75
CA LEU A 139 -2.94 -32.38 15.51
C LEU A 139 -2.73 -33.90 15.57
N PRO A 140 -1.55 -34.43 15.22
CA PRO A 140 -1.26 -35.84 15.48
C PRO A 140 -1.37 -36.06 16.99
N SER A 141 -2.18 -37.05 17.37
CA SER A 141 -2.32 -37.50 18.75
C SER A 141 -0.97 -38.03 19.24
N ASP A 142 -0.46 -37.45 20.33
CA ASP A 142 0.61 -38.04 21.12
C ASP A 142 0.06 -39.31 21.80
N ASP A 143 0.26 -40.45 21.13
CA ASP A 143 0.23 -41.77 21.76
C ASP A 143 1.42 -42.57 21.23
N ALA A 144 2.54 -42.46 21.93
CA ALA A 144 3.58 -43.48 21.95
C ALA A 144 4.22 -43.48 23.34
N ARG A 145 3.83 -44.50 24.13
CA ARG A 145 4.52 -44.95 25.35
C ARG A 145 5.90 -45.50 25.05
#